data_AF-A0A6I7PD82-F1
#
_entry.id   AF-A0A6I7PD82-F1
#
_cell.length_a   1.000
_cell.length_b   1.000
_cell.length_c   1.000
_cell.angle_alpha   90.00
_cell.angle_beta   90.00
_cell.angle_gamma   90.00
#
_symmetry.space_group_name_H-M   'P 1'
#
loop_
_entity.id
_entity.type
_entity.pdbx_description
1 polymer ?
#
loop_
_entity_poly.entity_id
_entity_poly.type
_entity_poly.pdbx_seq_one_letter_code
_entity_poly.pdbx_strand_id
1 'polypeptide(L)'
;MERFLSEFDLLESDVVIKPNWTSADYGFYTDAQALELLLSCVNGRKYVVEGYMFGRTDGSIEINAANGRANWDWLREQDRRFLESTGMGELLAKYDVEYINVTEEWWSGRCVPESQIREIVETRLKPIAHQELYGAIPSKLFALRRLPLVSYSKFKYVVPEVSNFSSFSMKNMFGLIPVPNREHYHGADFDVGLSRSIVDIVSIYKALFTVIGLVEGVYHIPVTRPEGQNKYRMIWTEYDVIENVGLMLGSRDLLTLDAYANQLAGIDPETRAFLRIGEEVFGAWDRGELSHITDEMCELFR
;
A
#
# COMPACT_ATOMS: atom_id res chain seq x y z
N MET A 1 -17.89 3.67 -10.49
CA MET A 1 -16.47 4.05 -10.35
C MET A 1 -16.23 5.51 -10.72
N GLU A 2 -16.56 5.95 -11.94
CA GLU A 2 -16.33 7.35 -12.38
C GLU A 2 -16.85 8.42 -11.39
N ARG A 3 -18.12 8.34 -10.97
CA ARG A 3 -18.69 9.24 -9.96
C ARG A 3 -17.93 9.23 -8.63
N PHE A 4 -17.39 8.09 -8.23
CA PHE A 4 -16.61 7.99 -7.00
C PHE A 4 -15.24 8.67 -7.17
N LEU A 5 -14.59 8.48 -8.33
CA LEU A 5 -13.29 9.07 -8.62
C LEU A 5 -13.35 10.57 -8.93
N SER A 6 -14.51 11.10 -9.36
CA SER A 6 -14.69 12.55 -9.55
C SER A 6 -14.59 13.35 -8.25
N GLU A 7 -14.93 12.75 -7.11
CA GLU A 7 -14.78 13.39 -5.78
C GLU A 7 -13.30 13.65 -5.42
N PHE A 8 -12.37 13.01 -6.13
CA PHE A 8 -10.92 13.13 -5.93
C PHE A 8 -10.20 13.85 -7.08
N ASP A 9 -10.94 14.39 -8.05
CA ASP A 9 -10.40 15.07 -9.24
C ASP A 9 -9.46 14.18 -10.08
N LEU A 10 -9.70 12.86 -10.06
CA LEU A 10 -8.81 11.88 -10.70
C LEU A 10 -9.11 11.62 -12.17
N LEU A 11 -10.31 11.91 -12.65
CA LEU A 11 -10.74 11.55 -14.02
C LEU A 11 -9.88 12.19 -15.10
N GLU A 12 -9.55 13.48 -14.97
CA GLU A 12 -8.80 14.25 -15.99
C GLU A 12 -7.33 14.48 -15.62
N SER A 13 -6.88 13.95 -14.49
CA SER A 13 -5.52 14.18 -13.98
C SER A 13 -4.55 13.14 -14.52
N ASP A 14 -3.29 13.53 -14.72
CA ASP A 14 -2.19 12.56 -14.70
C ASP A 14 -2.05 12.03 -13.27
N VAL A 15 -1.90 10.72 -13.09
CA VAL A 15 -1.95 10.08 -11.76
C VAL A 15 -0.79 9.13 -11.55
N VAL A 16 -0.25 9.12 -10.33
CA VAL A 16 0.63 8.05 -9.85
C VAL A 16 -0.18 7.08 -9.00
N ILE A 17 -0.07 5.78 -9.24
CA ILE A 17 -0.87 4.74 -8.59
C ILE A 17 0.09 3.76 -7.93
N LYS A 18 -0.06 3.57 -6.62
CA LYS A 18 0.58 2.50 -5.85
C LYS A 18 -0.45 1.40 -5.59
N PRO A 19 -0.51 0.33 -6.41
CA PRO A 19 -1.36 -0.82 -6.12
C PRO A 19 -0.83 -1.60 -4.92
N ASN A 20 -1.56 -2.61 -4.43
CA ASN A 20 -1.10 -3.48 -3.36
C ASN A 20 -0.59 -4.83 -3.90
N TRP A 21 0.69 -4.93 -4.23
CA TRP A 21 1.31 -6.16 -4.78
C TRP A 21 2.28 -6.81 -3.79
N THR A 22 1.77 -7.24 -2.64
CA THR A 22 2.59 -7.82 -1.55
C THR A 22 2.90 -9.31 -1.72
N SER A 23 2.03 -10.06 -2.38
CA SER A 23 2.23 -11.47 -2.69
C SER A 23 1.55 -11.85 -4.01
N ALA A 24 1.79 -13.08 -4.48
CA ALA A 24 1.13 -13.64 -5.66
C ALA A 24 -0.06 -14.55 -5.29
N ASP A 25 -0.39 -14.65 -4.00
CA ASP A 25 -1.43 -15.57 -3.51
C ASP A 25 -2.84 -15.06 -3.86
N TYR A 26 -3.76 -15.99 -4.06
CA TYR A 26 -5.15 -15.72 -4.48
C TYR A 26 -5.83 -14.66 -3.61
N GLY A 27 -6.31 -13.58 -4.23
CA GLY A 27 -7.00 -12.48 -3.53
C GLY A 27 -6.11 -11.64 -2.60
N PHE A 28 -4.81 -11.93 -2.47
CA PHE A 28 -3.91 -11.22 -1.55
C PHE A 28 -3.09 -10.11 -2.21
N TYR A 29 -3.49 -9.65 -3.39
CA TYR A 29 -2.95 -8.49 -4.08
C TYR A 29 -4.05 -7.80 -4.87
N THR A 30 -3.93 -6.50 -5.14
CA THR A 30 -4.91 -5.77 -5.97
C THR A 30 -5.09 -6.50 -7.30
N ASP A 31 -6.30 -6.99 -7.57
CA ASP A 31 -6.60 -7.81 -8.75
C ASP A 31 -6.49 -7.01 -10.05
N ALA A 32 -6.24 -7.69 -11.18
CA ALA A 32 -6.17 -7.03 -12.48
C ALA A 32 -7.51 -6.36 -12.82
N GLN A 33 -8.63 -7.03 -12.54
CA GLN A 33 -9.96 -6.46 -12.72
C GLN A 33 -10.19 -5.24 -11.81
N ALA A 34 -9.73 -5.28 -10.55
CA ALA A 34 -9.86 -4.15 -9.64
C ALA A 34 -9.03 -2.95 -10.12
N LEU A 35 -7.80 -3.17 -10.58
CA LEU A 35 -6.96 -2.11 -11.13
C LEU A 35 -7.52 -1.55 -12.45
N GLU A 36 -8.09 -2.41 -13.30
CA GLU A 36 -8.74 -2.01 -14.56
C GLU A 36 -9.89 -1.02 -14.32
N LEU A 37 -10.69 -1.21 -13.26
CA LEU A 37 -11.76 -0.28 -12.91
C LEU A 37 -11.23 1.15 -12.66
N LEU A 38 -10.06 1.28 -12.03
CA LEU A 38 -9.42 2.58 -11.82
C LEU A 38 -8.83 3.11 -13.14
N LEU A 39 -8.03 2.30 -13.83
CA LEU A 39 -7.30 2.72 -15.04
C LEU A 39 -8.25 3.13 -16.18
N SER A 40 -9.38 2.44 -16.32
CA SER A 40 -10.40 2.74 -17.33
C SER A 40 -11.12 4.07 -17.12
N CYS A 41 -11.16 4.58 -15.88
CA CYS A 41 -11.84 5.83 -15.56
C CYS A 41 -10.92 7.05 -15.63
N VAL A 42 -9.59 6.86 -15.60
CA VAL A 42 -8.62 7.96 -15.65
C VAL A 42 -8.26 8.25 -17.11
N ASN A 43 -8.49 9.46 -17.57
CA ASN A 43 -8.18 9.91 -18.93
C ASN A 43 -6.74 10.41 -19.08
N GLY A 44 -6.13 10.92 -18.01
CA GLY A 44 -4.74 11.38 -18.00
C GLY A 44 -3.71 10.26 -18.11
N ARG A 45 -2.42 10.63 -18.08
CA ARG A 45 -1.30 9.70 -18.06
C ARG A 45 -1.28 8.93 -16.75
N LYS A 46 -1.03 7.63 -16.82
CA LYS A 46 -0.98 6.76 -15.66
C LYS A 46 0.45 6.31 -15.41
N TYR A 47 0.86 6.43 -14.17
CA TYR A 47 2.12 5.89 -13.68
C TYR A 47 1.80 4.87 -12.59
N VAL A 48 2.33 3.66 -12.69
CA VAL A 48 2.25 2.68 -11.60
C VAL A 48 3.61 2.60 -10.92
N VAL A 49 3.62 2.72 -9.60
CA VAL A 49 4.83 2.65 -8.79
C VAL A 49 4.76 1.46 -7.83
N GLU A 50 5.83 0.68 -7.76
CA GLU A 50 5.97 -0.45 -6.81
C GLU A 50 7.45 -0.72 -6.53
N GLY A 51 7.78 -1.52 -5.52
CA GLY A 51 9.14 -2.04 -5.28
C GLY A 51 9.21 -3.54 -5.48
N TYR A 52 10.41 -4.12 -5.48
CA TYR A 52 10.53 -5.57 -5.33
C TYR A 52 9.95 -6.02 -3.98
N MET A 53 9.42 -7.24 -3.96
CA MET A 53 8.84 -7.85 -2.77
C MET A 53 9.11 -9.35 -2.79
N PHE A 54 9.67 -9.90 -1.70
CA PHE A 54 9.98 -11.33 -1.63
C PHE A 54 8.73 -12.22 -1.63
N GLY A 55 7.60 -11.71 -1.14
CA GLY A 55 6.33 -12.43 -1.07
C GLY A 55 5.68 -12.75 -2.42
N ARG A 56 6.17 -12.19 -3.53
CA ARG A 56 5.69 -12.48 -4.90
C ARG A 56 6.71 -13.25 -5.74
N THR A 57 7.65 -13.93 -5.08
CA THR A 57 8.66 -14.75 -5.73
C THR A 57 8.30 -16.24 -5.67
N ASP A 58 8.90 -17.05 -6.53
CA ASP A 58 8.70 -18.51 -6.58
C ASP A 58 9.35 -19.28 -5.40
N GLY A 59 10.03 -18.59 -4.49
CA GLY A 59 10.69 -19.19 -3.32
C GLY A 59 11.93 -20.02 -3.63
N SER A 60 12.41 -20.06 -4.88
CA SER A 60 13.65 -20.77 -5.25
C SER A 60 14.91 -20.16 -4.60
N ILE A 61 14.84 -18.89 -4.21
CA ILE A 61 15.85 -18.20 -3.41
C ILE A 61 15.15 -17.50 -2.24
N GLU A 62 15.56 -17.80 -1.02
CA GLU A 62 15.09 -17.12 0.17
C GLU A 62 15.73 -15.73 0.26
N ILE A 63 14.95 -14.68 0.00
CA ILE A 63 15.44 -13.30 0.04
C ILE A 63 15.38 -12.72 1.46
N ASN A 64 16.49 -12.16 1.88
CA ASN A 64 16.65 -11.45 3.14
C ASN A 64 17.31 -10.07 2.92
N ALA A 65 17.51 -9.33 4.01
CA ALA A 65 18.09 -8.00 3.97
C ALA A 65 19.52 -7.95 3.38
N ALA A 66 20.27 -9.05 3.43
CA ALA A 66 21.67 -9.09 3.00
C ALA A 66 21.84 -9.54 1.54
N ASN A 67 20.97 -10.42 1.03
CA ASN A 67 21.18 -11.06 -0.27
C ASN A 67 20.35 -10.47 -1.43
N GLY A 68 19.39 -9.57 -1.16
CA GLY A 68 18.51 -9.01 -2.19
C GLY A 68 19.27 -8.40 -3.36
N ARG A 69 20.28 -7.56 -3.07
CA ARG A 69 21.09 -6.90 -4.11
C ARG A 69 21.94 -7.87 -4.94
N ALA A 70 22.43 -8.95 -4.33
CA ALA A 70 23.20 -9.98 -5.03
C ALA A 70 22.32 -10.81 -5.98
N ASN A 71 21.02 -10.88 -5.72
CA ASN A 71 20.03 -11.62 -6.52
C ASN A 71 19.16 -10.68 -7.37
N TRP A 72 19.69 -9.53 -7.77
CA TRP A 72 18.92 -8.49 -8.47
C TRP A 72 18.30 -9.01 -9.78
N ASP A 73 19.07 -9.69 -10.63
CA ASP A 73 18.53 -10.20 -11.90
C ASP A 73 17.43 -11.25 -11.69
N TRP A 74 17.58 -12.07 -10.64
CA TRP A 74 16.54 -13.03 -10.25
C TRP A 74 15.28 -12.29 -9.78
N LEU A 75 15.38 -11.26 -8.93
CA LEU A 75 14.23 -10.46 -8.50
C LEU A 75 13.50 -9.78 -9.67
N ARG A 76 14.25 -9.30 -10.67
CA ARG A 76 13.67 -8.72 -11.89
C ARG A 76 12.87 -9.76 -12.67
N GLU A 77 13.39 -10.98 -12.78
CA GLU A 77 12.69 -12.09 -13.41
C GLU A 77 11.44 -12.51 -12.62
N GLN A 78 11.49 -12.51 -11.27
CA GLN A 78 10.31 -12.79 -10.45
C GLN A 78 9.22 -11.72 -10.60
N ASP A 79 9.59 -10.43 -10.66
CA ASP A 79 8.64 -9.34 -10.91
C ASP A 79 7.98 -9.48 -12.28
N ARG A 80 8.77 -9.78 -13.32
CA ARG A 80 8.25 -10.06 -14.67
C ARG A 80 7.25 -11.20 -14.66
N ARG A 81 7.59 -12.34 -14.01
CA ARG A 81 6.70 -13.50 -13.90
C ARG A 81 5.41 -13.17 -13.16
N PHE A 82 5.48 -12.40 -12.08
CA PHE A 82 4.29 -11.93 -11.36
C PHE A 82 3.40 -11.10 -12.27
N LEU A 83 3.94 -10.14 -13.01
CA LEU A 83 3.16 -9.30 -13.92
C LEU A 83 2.51 -10.13 -15.04
N GLU A 84 3.20 -11.14 -15.56
CA GLU A 84 2.67 -12.02 -16.61
C GLU A 84 1.59 -12.97 -16.08
N SER A 85 1.85 -13.68 -14.98
CA SER A 85 0.94 -14.71 -14.46
C SER A 85 -0.35 -14.14 -13.90
N THR A 86 -0.34 -12.88 -13.48
CA THR A 86 -1.51 -12.17 -12.94
C THR A 86 -2.27 -11.36 -14.00
N GLY A 87 -1.77 -11.29 -15.24
CA GLY A 87 -2.32 -10.45 -16.31
C GLY A 87 -2.06 -8.95 -16.13
N MET A 88 -1.32 -8.54 -15.09
CA MET A 88 -0.98 -7.13 -14.85
C MET A 88 -0.14 -6.54 -15.96
N GLY A 89 0.83 -7.28 -16.50
CA GLY A 89 1.67 -6.80 -17.60
C GLY A 89 0.86 -6.41 -18.84
N GLU A 90 -0.11 -7.26 -19.21
CA GLU A 90 -1.03 -6.99 -20.32
C GLU A 90 -1.95 -5.79 -20.01
N LEU A 91 -2.45 -5.70 -18.78
CA LEU A 91 -3.29 -4.59 -18.34
C LEU A 91 -2.55 -3.24 -18.38
N LEU A 92 -1.32 -3.19 -17.85
CA LEU A 92 -0.50 -1.98 -17.89
C LEU A 92 -0.23 -1.55 -19.34
N ALA A 93 0.07 -2.49 -20.23
CA ALA A 93 0.27 -2.21 -21.65
C ALA A 93 -1.02 -1.71 -22.33
N LYS A 94 -2.18 -2.31 -22.02
CA LYS A 94 -3.50 -1.91 -22.55
C LYS A 94 -3.83 -0.44 -22.27
N TYR A 95 -3.42 0.06 -21.11
CA TYR A 95 -3.72 1.43 -20.67
C TYR A 95 -2.54 2.41 -20.79
N ASP A 96 -1.48 2.03 -21.52
CA ASP A 96 -0.26 2.84 -21.70
C ASP A 96 0.33 3.33 -20.36
N VAL A 97 0.39 2.43 -19.39
CA VAL A 97 0.86 2.75 -18.04
C VAL A 97 2.37 2.69 -17.97
N GLU A 98 2.98 3.75 -17.47
CA GLU A 98 4.41 3.76 -17.19
C GLU A 98 4.71 3.12 -15.81
N TYR A 99 5.38 1.98 -15.82
CA TYR A 99 5.78 1.28 -14.59
C TYR A 99 7.12 1.80 -14.04
N ILE A 100 7.14 2.15 -12.76
CA ILE A 100 8.31 2.65 -12.03
C ILE A 100 8.59 1.71 -10.86
N ASN A 101 9.69 0.96 -10.93
CA ASN A 101 10.13 0.12 -9.82
C ASN A 101 11.10 0.89 -8.92
N VAL A 102 10.69 1.24 -7.68
CA VAL A 102 11.52 2.06 -6.77
C VAL A 102 12.80 1.35 -6.32
N THR A 103 12.79 0.01 -6.27
CA THR A 103 13.99 -0.77 -5.95
C THR A 103 15.01 -0.70 -7.08
N GLU A 104 14.58 -0.82 -8.35
CA GLU A 104 15.44 -0.64 -9.52
C GLU A 104 16.11 0.74 -9.56
N GLU A 105 15.32 1.78 -9.34
CA GLU A 105 15.81 3.16 -9.36
C GLU A 105 16.82 3.42 -8.23
N TRP A 106 16.49 2.99 -7.01
CA TRP A 106 17.37 3.16 -5.85
C TRP A 106 18.67 2.37 -5.97
N TRP A 107 18.60 1.10 -6.36
CA TRP A 107 19.80 0.28 -6.54
C TRP A 107 20.69 0.78 -7.68
N SER A 108 20.11 1.43 -8.68
CA SER A 108 20.86 2.05 -9.76
C SER A 108 21.44 3.43 -9.40
N GLY A 109 21.19 3.95 -8.19
CA GLY A 109 21.61 5.29 -7.79
C GLY A 109 20.88 6.42 -8.50
N ARG A 110 19.71 6.15 -9.10
CA ARG A 110 18.88 7.14 -9.80
C ARG A 110 17.91 7.84 -8.85
N CYS A 111 18.44 8.33 -7.74
CA CYS A 111 17.67 9.00 -6.69
C CYS A 111 18.02 10.48 -6.59
N VAL A 112 17.08 11.23 -6.03
CA VAL A 112 17.30 12.62 -5.64
C VAL A 112 18.25 12.65 -4.44
N PRO A 113 19.11 13.69 -4.31
CA PRO A 113 19.96 13.83 -3.12
C PRO A 113 19.14 13.80 -1.83
N GLU A 114 19.62 13.04 -0.84
CA GLU A 114 18.97 12.86 0.46
C GLU A 114 18.67 14.20 1.14
N SER A 115 19.62 15.13 1.12
CA SER A 115 19.47 16.45 1.74
C SER A 115 18.29 17.24 1.17
N GLN A 116 18.00 17.09 -0.12
CA GLN A 116 16.89 17.77 -0.77
C GLN A 116 15.54 17.19 -0.32
N ILE A 117 15.43 15.87 -0.22
CA ILE A 117 14.18 15.24 0.27
C ILE A 117 13.98 15.57 1.74
N ARG A 118 15.04 15.50 2.55
CA ARG A 118 15.03 15.88 3.96
C ARG A 118 14.51 17.30 4.16
N GLU A 119 15.07 18.28 3.44
CA GLU A 119 14.65 19.68 3.52
C GLU A 119 13.15 19.85 3.21
N ILE A 120 12.65 19.20 2.16
CA ILE A 120 11.23 19.27 1.77
C ILE A 120 10.33 18.68 2.86
N VAL A 121 10.70 17.53 3.42
CA VAL A 121 9.91 16.85 4.45
C VAL A 121 9.92 17.67 5.74
N GLU A 122 11.09 18.05 6.23
CA GLU A 122 11.24 18.71 7.54
C GLU A 122 10.72 20.16 7.54
N THR A 123 10.53 20.78 6.37
CA THR A 123 9.82 22.07 6.26
C THR A 123 8.31 21.92 6.51
N ARG A 124 7.74 20.73 6.30
CA ARG A 124 6.29 20.48 6.34
C ARG A 124 5.85 19.61 7.51
N LEU A 125 6.72 18.69 7.94
CA LEU A 125 6.44 17.62 8.88
C LEU A 125 7.63 17.43 9.84
N LYS A 126 7.44 16.64 10.89
CA LYS A 126 8.53 16.27 11.79
C LYS A 126 9.56 15.39 11.06
N PRO A 127 10.85 15.40 11.49
CA PRO A 127 11.83 14.43 11.03
C PRO A 127 11.35 12.99 11.24
N ILE A 128 11.62 12.12 10.26
CA ILE A 128 11.25 10.70 10.32
C ILE A 128 12.25 9.91 11.19
N ALA A 129 11.90 8.72 11.69
CA ALA A 129 12.86 7.91 12.45
C ALA A 129 13.92 7.27 11.54
N HIS A 130 13.48 6.72 10.41
CA HIS A 130 14.32 6.06 9.40
C HIS A 130 14.91 7.05 8.41
N GLN A 131 15.89 7.83 8.87
CA GLN A 131 16.54 8.92 8.12
C GLN A 131 17.11 8.49 6.77
N GLU A 132 17.54 7.23 6.63
CA GLU A 132 18.05 6.67 5.37
C GLU A 132 17.00 6.67 4.25
N LEU A 133 15.70 6.69 4.60
CA LEU A 133 14.61 6.73 3.62
C LEU A 133 14.54 8.05 2.84
N TYR A 134 15.17 9.13 3.32
CA TYR A 134 15.29 10.37 2.53
C TYR A 134 16.09 10.15 1.24
N GLY A 135 17.02 9.19 1.22
CA GLY A 135 17.82 8.84 0.03
C GLY A 135 17.13 7.87 -0.92
N ALA A 136 15.90 7.44 -0.63
CA ALA A 136 15.21 6.37 -1.33
C ALA A 136 14.30 6.84 -2.48
N ILE A 137 14.17 8.14 -2.73
CA ILE A 137 13.20 8.68 -3.69
C ILE A 137 13.78 8.73 -5.11
N PRO A 138 13.23 7.99 -6.08
CA PRO A 138 13.69 8.04 -7.46
C PRO A 138 13.55 9.42 -8.09
N SER A 139 14.53 9.85 -8.88
CA SER A 139 14.50 11.13 -9.60
C SER A 139 13.29 11.22 -10.54
N LYS A 140 12.93 10.10 -11.17
CA LYS A 140 11.76 9.98 -12.04
C LYS A 140 10.45 10.19 -11.29
N LEU A 141 10.31 9.56 -10.11
CA LEU A 141 9.13 9.72 -9.26
C LEU A 141 9.05 11.14 -8.68
N PHE A 142 10.18 11.72 -8.28
CA PHE A 142 10.25 13.10 -7.80
C PHE A 142 9.84 14.12 -8.87
N ALA A 143 10.12 13.86 -10.16
CA ALA A 143 9.64 14.70 -11.24
C ALA A 143 8.10 14.77 -11.30
N LEU A 144 7.42 13.72 -10.82
CA LEU A 144 5.96 13.59 -10.76
C LEU A 144 5.33 14.13 -9.48
N ARG A 145 6.11 14.66 -8.51
CA ARG A 145 5.64 15.04 -7.16
C ARG A 145 4.41 15.96 -7.10
N ARG A 146 4.09 16.69 -8.17
CA ARG A 146 2.90 17.57 -8.21
C ARG A 146 1.61 16.87 -8.62
N LEU A 147 1.70 15.62 -9.06
CA LEU A 147 0.55 14.80 -9.41
C LEU A 147 -0.11 14.23 -8.14
N PRO A 148 -1.40 13.86 -8.20
CA PRO A 148 -1.99 13.00 -7.19
C PRO A 148 -1.28 11.64 -7.15
N LEU A 149 -0.98 11.16 -5.94
CA LEU A 149 -0.51 9.81 -5.68
C LEU A 149 -1.62 9.00 -5.00
N VAL A 150 -2.17 8.03 -5.72
CA VAL A 150 -3.21 7.14 -5.24
C VAL A 150 -2.56 5.93 -4.56
N SER A 151 -2.73 5.80 -3.25
CA SER A 151 -2.53 4.52 -2.56
C SER A 151 -3.74 3.63 -2.84
N TYR A 152 -3.67 2.81 -3.90
CA TYR A 152 -4.73 1.89 -4.30
C TYR A 152 -4.54 0.55 -3.58
N SER A 153 -4.99 0.54 -2.33
CA SER A 153 -4.78 -0.56 -1.40
C SER A 153 -5.91 -1.58 -1.45
N LYS A 154 -5.61 -2.85 -1.16
CA LYS A 154 -6.64 -3.86 -0.92
C LYS A 154 -7.07 -3.82 0.54
N PHE A 155 -8.36 -4.06 0.81
CA PHE A 155 -8.89 -4.25 2.15
C PHE A 155 -8.39 -5.58 2.72
N LYS A 156 -7.49 -5.56 3.71
CA LYS A 156 -6.97 -6.78 4.34
C LYS A 156 -6.99 -6.66 5.85
N TYR A 157 -7.51 -7.68 6.52
CA TYR A 157 -7.62 -7.65 7.98
C TYR A 157 -7.49 -9.05 8.58
N VAL A 158 -7.18 -9.07 9.87
CA VAL A 158 -7.28 -10.23 10.73
C VAL A 158 -8.51 -10.02 11.60
N VAL A 159 -9.33 -11.06 11.81
CA VAL A 159 -10.50 -10.89 12.67
C VAL A 159 -10.08 -10.55 14.10
N PRO A 160 -10.85 -9.72 14.84
CA PRO A 160 -10.45 -9.23 16.16
C PRO A 160 -10.12 -10.33 17.19
N GLU A 161 -10.69 -11.52 17.05
CA GLU A 161 -10.41 -12.69 17.91
C GLU A 161 -8.99 -13.24 17.75
N VAL A 162 -8.32 -12.96 16.63
CA VAL A 162 -6.98 -13.47 16.30
C VAL A 162 -5.93 -12.38 16.47
N SER A 163 -6.16 -11.19 15.91
CA SER A 163 -5.24 -10.05 15.99
C SER A 163 -5.98 -8.78 15.61
N ASN A 164 -5.49 -7.63 16.07
CA ASN A 164 -5.95 -6.33 15.58
C ASN A 164 -5.20 -5.87 14.31
N PHE A 165 -4.38 -6.72 13.69
CA PHE A 165 -3.60 -6.36 12.51
C PHE A 165 -4.49 -6.16 11.27
N SER A 166 -4.23 -5.07 10.55
CA SER A 166 -4.91 -4.72 9.31
C SER A 166 -3.96 -3.97 8.38
N SER A 167 -4.22 -4.06 7.07
CA SER A 167 -3.43 -3.40 6.03
C SER A 167 -4.35 -2.69 5.04
N PHE A 168 -4.30 -1.36 5.06
CA PHE A 168 -5.11 -0.48 4.21
C PHE A 168 -4.23 0.56 3.49
N SER A 169 -4.66 1.82 3.41
CA SER A 169 -4.05 2.83 2.55
C SER A 169 -2.68 3.29 3.03
N MET A 170 -2.46 3.46 4.34
CA MET A 170 -1.15 3.85 4.87
C MET A 170 -0.17 2.69 4.78
N LYS A 171 -0.60 1.48 5.19
CA LYS A 171 0.26 0.29 5.14
C LYS A 171 0.69 -0.05 3.71
N ASN A 172 -0.14 0.22 2.70
CA ASN A 172 0.23 -0.01 1.31
C ASN A 172 1.45 0.82 0.86
N MET A 173 1.64 2.02 1.41
CA MET A 173 2.80 2.88 1.15
C MET A 173 4.11 2.28 1.67
N PHE A 174 4.05 1.38 2.65
CA PHE A 174 5.21 0.61 3.13
C PHE A 174 5.91 -0.18 2.02
N GLY A 175 5.17 -0.58 0.97
CA GLY A 175 5.76 -1.23 -0.21
C GLY A 175 6.75 -0.34 -0.98
N LEU A 176 6.71 0.97 -0.78
CA LEU A 176 7.62 1.92 -1.44
C LEU A 176 8.98 2.07 -0.76
N ILE A 177 9.22 1.38 0.37
CA ILE A 177 10.58 1.20 0.88
C ILE A 177 11.32 0.27 -0.10
N PRO A 178 12.45 0.69 -0.71
CA PRO A 178 13.04 0.02 -1.87
C PRO A 178 13.88 -1.21 -1.52
N VAL A 179 13.48 -2.01 -0.53
CA VAL A 179 14.11 -3.28 -0.18
C VAL A 179 13.12 -4.44 -0.35
N PRO A 180 13.51 -5.57 -0.98
CA PRO A 180 12.59 -6.68 -1.23
C PRO A 180 12.03 -7.32 0.05
N ASN A 181 12.88 -7.51 1.07
CA ASN A 181 12.48 -7.95 2.41
C ASN A 181 12.58 -6.75 3.35
N ARG A 182 11.46 -6.42 4.01
CA ARG A 182 11.29 -5.24 4.87
C ARG A 182 11.18 -5.60 6.36
N GLU A 183 11.51 -6.82 6.77
CA GLU A 183 11.39 -7.25 8.17
C GLU A 183 12.20 -6.40 9.14
N HIS A 184 13.34 -5.85 8.71
CA HIS A 184 14.12 -4.92 9.52
C HIS A 184 13.30 -3.68 9.95
N TYR A 185 12.38 -3.22 9.09
CA TYR A 185 11.48 -2.10 9.35
C TYR A 185 10.27 -2.47 10.24
N HIS A 186 10.15 -3.73 10.67
CA HIS A 186 9.13 -4.12 11.65
C HIS A 186 9.55 -3.81 13.09
N GLY A 187 10.86 -3.59 13.33
CA GLY A 187 11.39 -3.30 14.65
C GLY A 187 11.34 -4.49 15.62
N ALA A 188 11.85 -4.27 16.84
CA ALA A 188 11.85 -5.29 17.90
C ALA A 188 10.46 -5.49 18.53
N ASP A 189 9.72 -4.39 18.71
CA ASP A 189 8.28 -4.41 18.93
C ASP A 189 7.61 -4.28 17.57
N PHE A 190 6.98 -5.36 17.11
CA PHE A 190 6.39 -5.44 15.78
C PHE A 190 5.35 -4.35 15.55
N ASP A 191 4.45 -4.09 16.50
CA ASP A 191 3.36 -3.13 16.27
C ASP A 191 3.90 -1.71 16.25
N VAL A 192 4.75 -1.33 17.20
CA VAL A 192 5.32 0.02 17.27
C VAL A 192 6.34 0.28 16.17
N GLY A 193 7.25 -0.66 15.92
CA GLY A 193 8.31 -0.53 14.93
C GLY A 193 7.75 -0.46 13.52
N LEU A 194 6.84 -1.39 13.17
CA LEU A 194 6.19 -1.36 11.87
C LEU A 194 5.35 -0.10 11.68
N SER A 195 4.61 0.32 12.70
CA SER A 195 3.80 1.53 12.66
C SER A 195 4.64 2.77 12.43
N ARG A 196 5.82 2.87 13.06
CA ARG A 196 6.76 3.98 12.83
C ARG A 196 7.23 4.01 11.38
N SER A 197 7.65 2.86 10.83
CA SER A 197 8.10 2.77 9.44
C SER A 197 7.01 3.11 8.42
N ILE A 198 5.75 2.74 8.70
CA ILE A 198 4.59 3.15 7.88
C ILE A 198 4.44 4.67 7.90
N VAL A 199 4.48 5.30 9.08
CA VAL A 199 4.32 6.75 9.20
C VAL A 199 5.50 7.50 8.57
N ASP A 200 6.72 6.99 8.70
CA ASP A 200 7.92 7.57 8.08
C ASP A 200 7.81 7.62 6.55
N ILE A 201 7.47 6.49 5.91
CA ILE A 201 7.36 6.46 4.46
C ILE A 201 6.17 7.30 3.98
N VAL A 202 5.03 7.27 4.69
CA VAL A 202 3.88 8.13 4.38
C VAL A 202 4.26 9.61 4.51
N SER A 203 5.09 9.98 5.48
CA SER A 203 5.55 11.37 5.66
C SER A 203 6.34 11.86 4.46
N ILE A 204 7.25 11.04 3.92
CA ILE A 204 8.01 11.41 2.72
C ILE A 204 7.07 11.63 1.54
N TYR A 205 6.15 10.69 1.29
CA TYR A 205 5.26 10.78 0.15
C TYR A 205 4.20 11.90 0.30
N LYS A 206 3.67 12.16 1.50
CA LYS A 206 2.77 13.30 1.75
C LYS A 206 3.46 14.65 1.67
N ALA A 207 4.76 14.72 1.96
CA ALA A 207 5.53 15.93 1.75
C ALA A 207 5.76 16.23 0.27
N LEU A 208 5.81 15.19 -0.57
CA LEU A 208 6.06 15.32 -2.00
C LEU A 208 4.76 15.47 -2.81
N PHE A 209 3.76 14.63 -2.55
CA PHE A 209 2.53 14.46 -3.33
C PHE A 209 1.27 14.81 -2.55
N THR A 210 0.18 15.11 -3.27
CA THR A 210 -1.18 14.97 -2.73
C THR A 210 -1.54 13.49 -2.70
N VAL A 211 -1.45 12.85 -1.53
CA VAL A 211 -1.74 11.42 -1.39
C VAL A 211 -3.23 11.20 -1.17
N ILE A 212 -3.82 10.31 -1.97
CA ILE A 212 -5.23 9.91 -1.90
C ILE A 212 -5.26 8.42 -1.56
N GLY A 213 -5.98 8.05 -0.51
CA GLY A 213 -6.16 6.66 -0.13
C GLY A 213 -7.41 6.12 -0.79
N LEU A 214 -7.29 4.98 -1.46
CA LEU A 214 -8.41 4.18 -1.96
C LEU A 214 -8.23 2.75 -1.43
N VAL A 215 -9.25 2.22 -0.74
CA VAL A 215 -9.24 0.85 -0.21
C VAL A 215 -10.28 0.04 -0.95
N GLU A 216 -9.84 -0.96 -1.71
CA GLU A 216 -10.69 -1.80 -2.53
C GLU A 216 -10.89 -3.18 -1.90
N GLY A 217 -12.14 -3.63 -1.91
CA GLY A 217 -12.55 -5.00 -1.65
C GLY A 217 -13.59 -5.39 -2.68
N VAL A 218 -13.34 -5.06 -3.95
CA VAL A 218 -14.37 -5.17 -4.99
C VAL A 218 -14.61 -6.64 -5.32
N TYR A 219 -13.53 -7.37 -5.60
CA TYR A 219 -13.57 -8.78 -5.99
C TYR A 219 -13.11 -9.69 -4.86
N HIS A 220 -12.05 -9.32 -4.13
CA HIS A 220 -11.47 -10.16 -3.09
C HIS A 220 -11.04 -9.34 -1.88
N ILE A 221 -11.42 -9.81 -0.70
CA ILE A 221 -10.98 -9.33 0.61
C ILE A 221 -10.34 -10.50 1.35
N PRO A 222 -9.01 -10.54 1.52
CA PRO A 222 -8.37 -11.56 2.31
C PRO A 222 -8.57 -11.27 3.80
N VAL A 223 -8.93 -12.32 4.53
CA VAL A 223 -9.20 -12.28 5.96
C VAL A 223 -8.49 -13.44 6.66
N THR A 224 -7.76 -13.17 7.73
CA THR A 224 -7.25 -14.25 8.58
C THR A 224 -8.25 -14.53 9.69
N ARG A 225 -8.75 -15.77 9.72
CA ARG A 225 -9.70 -16.29 10.72
C ARG A 225 -8.98 -17.20 11.73
N PRO A 226 -9.65 -17.62 12.83
CA PRO A 226 -9.07 -18.56 13.77
C PRO A 226 -8.57 -19.85 13.09
N GLU A 227 -7.60 -20.50 13.72
CA GLU A 227 -7.00 -21.73 13.22
C GLU A 227 -8.06 -22.77 12.83
N GLY A 228 -7.88 -23.41 11.67
CA GLY A 228 -8.81 -24.40 11.12
C GLY A 228 -10.00 -23.84 10.34
N GLN A 229 -10.16 -22.51 10.23
CA GLN A 229 -11.23 -21.88 9.45
C GLN A 229 -10.76 -21.32 8.09
N ASN A 230 -9.46 -21.25 7.87
CA ASN A 230 -8.86 -20.69 6.68
C ASN A 230 -8.74 -21.73 5.56
N LYS A 231 -8.96 -21.34 4.31
CA LYS A 231 -8.88 -22.23 3.13
C LYS A 231 -7.56 -22.15 2.39
N TYR A 232 -6.86 -21.03 2.51
CA TYR A 232 -5.65 -20.73 1.79
C TYR A 232 -4.48 -20.56 2.75
N ARG A 233 -3.27 -20.76 2.23
CA ARG A 233 -2.02 -20.62 2.96
C ARG A 233 -1.02 -19.86 2.12
N MET A 234 -0.36 -18.89 2.73
CA MET A 234 0.81 -18.21 2.18
C MET A 234 2.01 -18.42 3.12
N ILE A 235 3.17 -17.88 2.75
CA ILE A 235 4.42 -18.15 3.44
C ILE A 235 4.45 -17.70 4.91
N TRP A 236 3.63 -16.72 5.31
CA TRP A 236 3.60 -16.17 6.67
C TRP A 236 2.27 -16.33 7.42
N THR A 237 1.19 -16.79 6.77
CA THR A 237 -0.12 -16.96 7.45
C THR A 237 -1.08 -17.86 6.68
N GLU A 238 -2.15 -18.27 7.36
CA GLU A 238 -3.35 -18.86 6.75
C GLU A 238 -4.44 -17.79 6.64
N TYR A 239 -5.28 -17.89 5.63
CA TYR A 239 -6.33 -16.91 5.36
C TYR A 239 -7.50 -17.53 4.59
N ASP A 240 -8.64 -16.85 4.61
CA ASP A 240 -9.76 -17.05 3.70
C ASP A 240 -9.93 -15.81 2.83
N VAL A 241 -10.81 -15.90 1.82
CA VAL A 241 -11.13 -14.78 0.92
C VAL A 241 -12.64 -14.59 0.92
N ILE A 242 -13.08 -13.35 1.19
CA ILE A 242 -14.46 -12.92 0.96
C ILE A 242 -14.53 -12.38 -0.46
N GLU A 243 -15.45 -12.91 -1.26
CA GLU A 243 -15.54 -12.62 -2.69
C GLU A 243 -16.70 -11.69 -3.03
N ASN A 244 -16.51 -10.86 -4.06
CA ASN A 244 -17.54 -10.06 -4.72
C ASN A 244 -18.34 -9.12 -3.79
N VAL A 245 -17.64 -8.52 -2.82
CA VAL A 245 -18.24 -7.58 -1.86
C VAL A 245 -18.60 -6.25 -2.53
N GLY A 246 -17.85 -5.83 -3.56
CA GLY A 246 -18.09 -4.56 -4.23
C GLY A 246 -17.68 -3.33 -3.40
N LEU A 247 -16.81 -3.51 -2.40
CA LEU A 247 -16.38 -2.44 -1.51
C LEU A 247 -15.37 -1.50 -2.18
N MET A 248 -15.61 -0.19 -2.07
CA MET A 248 -14.63 0.84 -2.37
C MET A 248 -14.75 1.97 -1.34
N LEU A 249 -13.66 2.23 -0.62
CA LEU A 249 -13.54 3.35 0.32
C LEU A 249 -12.50 4.34 -0.20
N GLY A 250 -12.64 5.63 0.10
CA GLY A 250 -11.65 6.61 -0.31
C GLY A 250 -11.65 7.88 0.53
N SER A 251 -10.47 8.49 0.69
CA SER A 251 -10.30 9.77 1.36
C SER A 251 -8.98 10.44 0.96
N ARG A 252 -8.93 11.77 1.12
CA ARG A 252 -7.67 12.54 1.11
C ARG A 252 -6.96 12.50 2.46
N ASP A 253 -7.68 12.15 3.53
CA ASP A 253 -7.10 11.89 4.84
C ASP A 253 -6.97 10.39 5.08
N LEU A 254 -5.73 9.90 4.99
CA LEU A 254 -5.42 8.48 5.16
C LEU A 254 -5.67 7.97 6.57
N LEU A 255 -5.55 8.82 7.60
CA LEU A 255 -5.80 8.37 8.97
C LEU A 255 -7.28 8.10 9.19
N THR A 256 -8.14 9.04 8.78
CA THR A 256 -9.58 8.87 8.82
C THR A 256 -10.03 7.65 8.01
N LEU A 257 -9.48 7.47 6.80
CA LEU A 257 -9.79 6.30 5.97
C LEU A 257 -9.41 4.98 6.62
N ASP A 258 -8.18 4.86 7.13
CA ASP A 258 -7.72 3.63 7.75
C ASP A 258 -8.44 3.39 9.09
N ALA A 259 -8.80 4.43 9.85
CA ALA A 259 -9.61 4.31 11.06
C ALA A 259 -11.03 3.79 10.74
N TYR A 260 -11.68 4.35 9.73
CA TYR A 260 -12.99 3.89 9.23
C TYR A 260 -12.92 2.42 8.79
N ALA A 261 -11.89 2.06 8.01
CA ALA A 261 -11.70 0.69 7.53
C ALA A 261 -11.43 -0.30 8.68
N ASN A 262 -10.68 0.10 9.71
CA ASN A 262 -10.49 -0.73 10.91
C ASN A 262 -11.84 -0.97 11.62
N GLN A 263 -12.61 0.09 11.88
CA GLN A 263 -13.91 -0.02 12.55
C GLN A 263 -14.88 -0.89 11.75
N LEU A 264 -14.89 -0.76 10.42
CA LEU A 264 -15.70 -1.59 9.53
C LEU A 264 -15.33 -3.08 9.63
N ALA A 265 -14.04 -3.39 9.81
CA ALA A 265 -13.53 -4.74 10.07
C ALA A 265 -13.76 -5.23 11.51
N GLY A 266 -14.47 -4.47 12.36
CA GLY A 266 -14.67 -4.78 13.77
C GLY A 266 -13.45 -4.54 14.67
N ILE A 267 -12.41 -3.88 14.15
CA ILE A 267 -11.18 -3.57 14.88
C ILE A 267 -11.30 -2.15 15.45
N ASP A 268 -11.14 -1.99 16.76
CA ASP A 268 -11.13 -0.67 17.40
C ASP A 268 -9.93 0.16 16.89
N PRO A 269 -10.17 1.27 16.15
CA PRO A 269 -9.10 2.09 15.60
C PRO A 269 -8.20 2.72 16.67
N GLU A 270 -8.72 2.99 17.88
CA GLU A 270 -7.93 3.60 18.96
C GLU A 270 -6.81 2.67 19.47
N THR A 271 -6.96 1.36 19.25
CA THR A 271 -5.94 0.37 19.64
C THR A 271 -4.73 0.35 18.70
N ARG A 272 -4.83 0.91 17.49
CA ARG A 272 -3.82 0.76 16.44
C ARG A 272 -2.66 1.75 16.61
N ALA A 273 -1.44 1.24 16.77
CA ALA A 273 -0.26 2.09 16.96
C ALA A 273 0.01 3.03 15.78
N PHE A 274 -0.21 2.60 14.54
CA PHE A 274 0.03 3.46 13.37
C PHE A 274 -0.94 4.64 13.28
N LEU A 275 -2.18 4.49 13.77
CA LEU A 275 -3.13 5.60 13.85
C LEU A 275 -2.69 6.61 14.91
N ARG A 276 -2.32 6.15 16.11
CA ARG A 276 -1.79 7.04 17.17
C ARG A 276 -0.53 7.79 16.73
N ILE A 277 0.47 7.07 16.20
CA ILE A 277 1.72 7.68 15.70
C ILE A 277 1.41 8.61 14.53
N GLY A 278 0.47 8.22 13.67
CA GLY A 278 -0.01 9.06 12.57
C GLY A 278 -0.61 10.37 13.06
N GLU A 279 -1.45 10.36 14.09
CA GLU A 279 -2.03 11.58 14.67
C GLU A 279 -0.97 12.56 15.17
N GLU A 280 0.10 12.05 15.79
CA GLU A 280 1.24 12.86 16.25
C GLU A 280 1.96 13.60 15.12
N VAL A 281 1.86 13.11 13.89
CA VAL A 281 2.59 13.61 12.71
C VAL A 281 1.69 14.37 11.73
N PHE A 282 0.50 13.85 11.44
CA PHE A 282 -0.41 14.39 10.43
C PHE A 282 -1.59 15.16 11.00
N GLY A 283 -1.79 15.14 12.33
CA GLY A 283 -2.95 15.71 13.00
C GLY A 283 -4.05 14.68 13.26
N ALA A 284 -5.06 15.08 14.05
CA ALA A 284 -6.15 14.20 14.43
C ALA A 284 -6.99 13.76 13.23
N TRP A 285 -7.46 12.51 13.25
CA TRP A 285 -8.44 12.00 12.28
C TRP A 285 -9.88 12.28 12.74
N ASP A 286 -10.80 12.30 11.79
CA ASP A 286 -12.20 12.64 12.04
C ASP A 286 -12.96 11.42 12.60
N ARG A 287 -13.08 11.41 13.93
CA ARG A 287 -13.86 10.40 14.67
C ARG A 287 -15.36 10.44 14.34
N GLY A 288 -15.87 11.56 13.83
CA GLY A 288 -17.27 11.72 13.45
C GLY A 288 -17.68 10.78 12.32
N GLU A 289 -16.74 10.45 11.42
CA GLU A 289 -16.97 9.56 10.28
C GLU A 289 -17.39 8.14 10.71
N LEU A 290 -16.99 7.69 11.90
CA LEU A 290 -17.39 6.37 12.41
C LEU A 290 -18.89 6.26 12.66
N SER A 291 -19.60 7.37 12.84
CA SER A 291 -21.06 7.38 13.02
C SER A 291 -21.83 6.95 11.76
N HIS A 292 -21.16 6.90 10.61
CA HIS A 292 -21.73 6.41 9.36
C HIS A 292 -21.67 4.89 9.20
N ILE A 293 -20.93 4.20 10.07
CA ILE A 293 -20.83 2.74 10.06
C ILE A 293 -22.04 2.15 10.78
N THR A 294 -22.80 1.31 10.07
CA THR A 294 -23.94 0.58 10.65
C THR A 294 -23.51 -0.82 11.09
N ASP A 295 -24.31 -1.43 11.97
CA ASP A 295 -24.09 -2.84 12.36
C ASP A 295 -24.18 -3.78 11.15
N GLU A 296 -25.12 -3.53 10.23
CA GLU A 296 -25.26 -4.29 8.97
C GLU A 296 -23.98 -4.23 8.12
N MET A 297 -23.33 -3.07 8.04
CA MET A 297 -22.04 -2.95 7.35
C MET A 297 -20.96 -3.79 8.02
N CYS A 298 -20.93 -3.84 9.36
CA CYS A 298 -19.96 -4.63 10.11
C CYS A 298 -20.21 -6.14 10.00
N GLU A 299 -21.47 -6.58 9.90
CA GLU A 299 -21.84 -8.00 9.80
C GLU A 299 -21.20 -8.70 8.60
N LEU A 300 -20.96 -7.97 7.52
CA LEU A 300 -20.25 -8.45 6.34
C LEU A 300 -18.80 -8.91 6.62
N PHE A 301 -18.18 -8.37 7.68
CA PHE A 301 -16.77 -8.59 8.02
C PHE A 301 -16.56 -9.50 9.24
N ARG A 302 -17.64 -9.97 9.87
CA ARG A 302 -17.60 -10.96 10.96
C ARG A 302 -17.66 -12.37 10.37
#